data_AF-A0A919TW92-F1
#
_entry.id   AF-A0A919TW92-F1
#
_cell.length_a   1.000
_cell.length_b   1.000
_cell.length_c   1.000
_cell.angle_alpha   90.00
_cell.angle_beta   90.00
_cell.angle_gamma   90.00
#
_symmetry.space_group_name_H-M   'P 1'
#
loop_
_entity.id
_entity.type
_entity.pdbx_description
1 polymer ?
#
loop_
_entity_poly.entity_id
_entity_poly.type
_entity_poly.pdbx_seq_one_letter_code
_entity_poly.pdbx_strand_id
1 'polypeptide(L)'
;MITEDPDALELALLREDLAYHQARVLLLVTAVAAEQGHKRKLDGLTKLAKLDFLLRYPALASVVLDPLDPHDQRLHLADEDIHDPTAVEAPMTRYKYGPWDDRYYAIIGALVGRGLLRYTRGVRSSVALVPTPAGKTLAAEMAASDQWADVADRSQAIAEASSGLTGNTLKDLIYQRLADLMDRPHRQVIR
;
A
#
# COMPACT_ATOMS: atom_id res chain seq x y z
N MET A 1 -7.08 38.27 -17.85
CA MET A 1 -6.78 36.84 -18.13
C MET A 1 -5.49 36.53 -17.40
N ILE A 2 -5.59 35.85 -16.26
CA ILE A 2 -4.42 35.31 -15.56
C ILE A 2 -4.07 34.04 -16.33
N THR A 3 -2.95 34.06 -17.05
CA THR A 3 -2.37 32.86 -17.63
C THR A 3 -1.88 32.02 -16.46
N GLU A 4 -2.55 30.91 -16.16
CA GLU A 4 -2.01 29.94 -15.21
C GLU A 4 -0.66 29.46 -15.74
N ASP A 5 0.37 29.57 -14.91
CA ASP A 5 1.71 29.09 -15.22
C ASP A 5 1.67 27.55 -15.30
N PRO A 6 1.89 26.94 -16.47
CA PRO A 6 1.79 25.49 -16.65
C PRO A 6 2.74 24.72 -15.71
N ASP A 7 3.88 25.30 -15.34
CA ASP A 7 4.83 24.70 -14.41
C ASP A 7 4.27 24.65 -12.98
N ALA A 8 3.48 25.66 -12.58
CA ALA A 8 2.83 25.71 -11.28
C ALA A 8 1.72 24.64 -11.15
N LEU A 9 0.96 24.41 -12.23
CA LEU A 9 -0.06 23.37 -12.28
C LEU A 9 0.56 21.97 -12.21
N GLU A 10 1.61 21.71 -12.98
CA GLU A 10 2.33 20.42 -12.94
C GLU A 10 2.87 20.12 -11.53
N LEU A 11 3.47 21.13 -10.88
CA LEU A 11 3.96 21.00 -9.51
C LEU A 11 2.84 20.74 -8.50
N ALA A 12 1.66 21.36 -8.68
CA ALA A 12 0.51 21.12 -7.83
C ALA A 12 0.03 19.66 -7.94
N LEU A 13 -0.12 19.16 -9.18
CA LEU A 13 -0.53 17.78 -9.44
C LEU A 13 0.46 16.76 -8.89
N LEU A 14 1.77 17.00 -9.03
CA LEU A 14 2.80 16.12 -8.44
C LEU A 14 2.75 16.11 -6.91
N ARG A 15 2.42 17.25 -6.28
CA ARG A 15 2.26 17.32 -4.82
C ARG A 15 1.03 16.55 -4.35
N GLU A 16 -0.08 16.66 -5.08
CA GLU A 16 -1.31 15.91 -4.79
C GLU A 16 -1.10 14.40 -4.95
N ASP A 17 -0.46 13.94 -6.03
CA ASP A 17 -0.09 12.52 -6.23
C ASP A 17 0.76 11.98 -5.08
N LEU A 18 1.80 12.72 -4.70
CA LEU A 18 2.65 12.34 -3.57
C LEU A 18 1.91 12.34 -2.24
N ALA A 19 1.00 13.29 -2.01
CA ALA A 19 0.17 13.36 -0.81
C ALA A 19 -0.77 12.14 -0.73
N TYR A 20 -1.41 11.78 -1.84
CA TYR A 20 -2.26 10.60 -1.93
C TYR A 20 -1.48 9.31 -1.56
N HIS A 21 -0.28 9.13 -2.11
CA HIS A 21 0.54 7.97 -1.79
C HIS A 21 1.07 7.96 -0.34
N GLN A 22 1.39 9.13 0.21
CA GLN A 22 1.79 9.26 1.61
C GLN A 22 0.65 8.88 2.56
N ALA A 23 -0.56 9.38 2.27
CA ALA A 23 -1.76 9.07 3.01
C ALA A 23 -2.07 7.56 3.01
N ARG A 24 -2.09 6.93 1.83
CA ARG A 24 -2.30 5.48 1.71
C ARG A 24 -1.25 4.66 2.47
N VAL A 25 0.03 5.00 2.33
CA VAL A 25 1.11 4.28 3.04
C VAL A 25 0.99 4.48 4.57
N LEU A 26 0.58 5.66 5.04
CA LEU A 26 0.36 5.89 6.47
C LEU A 26 -0.78 5.01 7.01
N LEU A 27 -1.91 4.94 6.31
CA LEU A 27 -3.05 4.09 6.67
C LEU A 27 -2.63 2.62 6.72
N LEU A 28 -1.96 2.12 5.67
CA LEU A 28 -1.51 0.73 5.60
C LEU A 28 -0.52 0.38 6.70
N VAL A 29 0.53 1.19 6.91
CA VAL A 29 1.51 0.96 7.99
C VAL A 29 0.83 0.98 9.35
N THR A 30 -0.16 1.85 9.54
CA THR A 30 -0.90 1.95 10.80
C THR A 30 -1.76 0.71 11.05
N ALA A 31 -2.53 0.25 10.06
CA ALA A 31 -3.31 -0.99 10.14
C ALA A 31 -2.40 -2.20 10.41
N VAL A 32 -1.31 -2.34 9.68
CA VAL A 32 -0.32 -3.41 9.88
C VAL A 32 0.29 -3.35 11.30
N ALA A 33 0.58 -2.17 11.83
CA ALA A 33 1.09 -2.04 13.19
C ALA A 33 0.02 -2.25 14.29
N ALA A 34 -1.27 -2.17 13.95
CA ALA A 34 -2.36 -2.47 14.86
C ALA A 34 -2.53 -3.99 15.05
N GLU A 35 -2.17 -4.79 14.06
CA GLU A 35 -2.28 -6.25 14.15
C GLU A 35 -1.20 -6.91 15.01
N GLN A 36 -1.63 -7.80 15.93
CA GLN A 36 -0.72 -8.47 16.87
C GLN A 36 0.29 -9.36 16.15
N GLY A 37 -0.14 -10.09 15.12
CA GLY A 37 0.72 -10.99 14.35
C GLY A 37 1.79 -10.28 13.50
N HIS A 38 1.78 -8.95 13.48
CA HIS A 38 2.83 -8.12 12.89
C HIS A 38 3.82 -7.55 13.91
N LYS A 39 3.71 -7.93 15.18
CA LYS A 39 4.62 -7.47 16.26
C LYS A 39 4.66 -5.94 16.33
N ARG A 40 3.52 -5.30 16.08
CA ARG A 40 3.30 -3.85 16.13
C ARG A 40 4.17 -3.02 15.17
N LYS A 41 4.59 -3.60 14.04
CA LYS A 41 5.42 -2.90 13.03
C LYS A 41 5.23 -3.48 11.63
N LEU A 42 5.51 -2.67 10.61
CA LEU A 42 5.68 -3.16 9.23
C LEU A 42 7.16 -3.48 8.99
N ASP A 43 7.47 -4.75 8.74
CA ASP A 43 8.84 -5.26 8.67
C ASP A 43 9.40 -5.30 7.23
N GLY A 44 10.16 -4.26 6.87
CA GLY A 44 10.88 -4.17 5.60
C GLY A 44 10.09 -3.63 4.41
N LEU A 45 10.80 -3.01 3.46
CA LEU A 45 10.23 -2.46 2.23
C LEU A 45 9.59 -3.53 1.33
N THR A 46 10.12 -4.76 1.34
CA THR A 46 9.50 -5.86 0.58
C THR A 46 8.08 -6.11 1.05
N LYS A 47 7.85 -6.14 2.37
CA LYS A 47 6.51 -6.34 2.92
C LYS A 47 5.59 -5.16 2.58
N LEU A 48 6.10 -3.93 2.71
CA LEU A 48 5.35 -2.73 2.31
C LEU A 48 4.91 -2.83 0.86
N ALA A 49 5.84 -3.12 -0.05
CA ALA A 49 5.54 -3.18 -1.48
C ALA A 49 4.52 -4.26 -1.83
N LYS A 50 4.49 -5.39 -1.11
CA LYS A 50 3.51 -6.45 -1.39
C LYS A 50 2.14 -6.14 -0.81
N LEU A 51 2.07 -5.60 0.39
CA LEU A 51 0.78 -5.21 0.97
C LEU A 51 0.18 -3.99 0.25
N ASP A 52 1.00 -3.00 -0.12
CA ASP A 52 0.53 -1.84 -0.90
C ASP A 52 0.10 -2.26 -2.31
N PHE A 53 0.70 -3.29 -2.89
CA PHE A 53 0.18 -3.90 -4.12
C PHE A 53 -1.23 -4.46 -3.90
N LEU A 54 -1.46 -5.29 -2.88
CA LEU A 54 -2.80 -5.83 -2.63
C LEU A 54 -3.82 -4.74 -2.26
N LEU A 55 -3.37 -3.62 -1.67
CA LEU A 55 -4.22 -2.48 -1.35
C LEU A 55 -4.68 -1.70 -2.59
N ARG A 56 -3.77 -1.57 -3.57
CA ARG A 56 -4.04 -0.88 -4.85
C ARG A 56 -4.80 -1.76 -5.84
N TYR A 57 -4.64 -3.09 -5.76
CA TYR A 57 -5.28 -4.09 -6.60
C TYR A 57 -6.21 -4.98 -5.75
N PRO A 58 -7.31 -4.42 -5.24
CA PRO A 58 -8.11 -5.06 -4.18
C PRO A 58 -8.73 -6.39 -4.61
N ALA A 59 -9.14 -6.51 -5.88
CA ALA A 59 -9.69 -7.76 -6.41
C ALA A 59 -8.67 -8.91 -6.44
N LEU A 60 -7.37 -8.60 -6.44
CA LEU A 60 -6.29 -9.59 -6.37
C LEU A 60 -5.94 -9.97 -4.92
N ALA A 61 -6.43 -9.22 -3.92
CA ALA A 61 -6.06 -9.42 -2.52
C ALA A 61 -6.52 -10.79 -1.99
N SER A 62 -7.78 -11.16 -2.25
CA SER A 62 -8.36 -12.45 -1.83
C SER A 62 -7.78 -13.65 -2.59
N VAL A 63 -7.32 -13.44 -3.82
CA VAL A 63 -6.56 -14.46 -4.57
C VAL A 63 -5.24 -14.78 -3.86
N VAL A 64 -4.56 -13.75 -3.34
CA VAL A 64 -3.23 -13.89 -2.72
C VAL A 64 -3.29 -14.30 -1.25
N LEU A 65 -4.27 -13.82 -0.49
CA LEU A 65 -4.39 -14.02 0.95
C LEU A 65 -5.54 -14.99 1.26
N ASP A 66 -5.24 -16.25 1.58
CA ASP A 66 -6.27 -17.27 1.87
C ASP A 66 -7.31 -16.85 2.93
N PRO A 67 -6.95 -16.14 4.03
CA PRO A 67 -7.94 -15.77 5.03
C PRO A 67 -8.91 -14.67 4.60
N LEU A 68 -8.68 -14.02 3.46
CA LEU A 68 -9.47 -12.90 2.99
C LEU A 68 -10.58 -13.39 2.06
N ASP A 69 -11.83 -13.25 2.50
CA ASP A 69 -13.01 -13.55 1.69
C ASP A 69 -13.06 -12.63 0.46
N PRO A 70 -13.21 -13.17 -0.77
CA PRO A 70 -13.44 -12.36 -1.97
C PRO A 70 -14.66 -11.42 -1.88
N HIS A 71 -15.61 -11.70 -0.98
CA HIS A 71 -16.79 -10.88 -0.72
C HIS A 71 -16.68 -10.04 0.57
N ASP A 72 -15.49 -9.91 1.17
CA ASP A 72 -15.28 -9.01 2.31
C ASP A 72 -15.61 -7.57 1.89
N GLN A 73 -16.67 -7.01 2.47
CA GLN A 73 -17.17 -5.67 2.14
C GLN A 73 -16.12 -4.58 2.34
N ARG A 74 -15.15 -4.80 3.24
CA ARG A 74 -14.04 -3.86 3.49
C ARG A 74 -13.10 -3.71 2.30
N LEU A 75 -13.16 -4.60 1.30
CA LEU A 75 -12.40 -4.44 0.07
C LEU A 75 -12.95 -3.35 -0.84
N HIS A 76 -14.24 -3.01 -0.69
CA HIS A 76 -14.93 -1.99 -1.49
C HIS A 76 -14.74 -2.23 -2.99
N LEU A 77 -15.02 -3.47 -3.42
CA LEU A 77 -14.93 -3.86 -4.83
C LEU A 77 -16.18 -3.42 -5.59
N ALA A 78 -15.98 -2.69 -6.67
CA ALA A 78 -16.99 -2.47 -7.69
C ALA A 78 -17.03 -3.65 -8.68
N ASP A 79 -18.09 -3.75 -9.48
CA ASP A 79 -18.20 -4.78 -10.52
C ASP A 79 -17.04 -4.68 -11.53
N GLU A 80 -16.60 -3.45 -11.82
CA GLU A 80 -15.45 -3.20 -12.70
C GLU A 80 -14.15 -3.76 -12.13
N ASP A 81 -13.92 -3.67 -10.80
CA ASP A 81 -12.72 -4.23 -10.16
C ASP A 81 -12.67 -5.75 -10.30
N ILE A 82 -13.82 -6.41 -10.35
CA ILE A 82 -13.92 -7.87 -10.51
C ILE A 82 -13.67 -8.25 -11.98
N HIS A 83 -14.23 -7.48 -12.92
CA HIS A 83 -14.11 -7.73 -14.35
C HIS A 83 -12.72 -7.41 -14.91
N ASP A 84 -12.07 -6.35 -14.42
CA ASP A 84 -10.73 -5.92 -14.83
C ASP A 84 -9.87 -5.61 -13.58
N PRO A 85 -9.33 -6.64 -12.90
CA PRO A 85 -8.69 -6.50 -11.59
C PRO A 85 -7.36 -5.75 -11.61
N THR A 86 -6.89 -5.35 -12.79
CA THR A 86 -5.65 -4.59 -13.00
C THR A 86 -5.89 -3.17 -13.50
N ALA A 87 -7.13 -2.80 -13.82
CA ALA A 87 -7.55 -1.43 -14.12
C ALA A 87 -7.70 -0.58 -12.84
N VAL A 88 -6.57 -0.25 -12.23
CA VAL A 88 -6.51 0.48 -10.95
C VAL A 88 -6.04 1.92 -11.13
N GLU A 89 -6.43 2.80 -10.19
CA GLU A 89 -6.07 4.23 -10.18
C GLU A 89 -4.54 4.47 -10.17
N ALA A 90 -3.80 3.70 -9.35
CA ALA A 90 -2.39 3.93 -9.09
C ALA A 90 -1.52 2.69 -9.39
N PRO A 91 -1.39 2.27 -10.66
CA PRO A 91 -0.77 1.00 -10.98
C PRO A 91 0.72 0.97 -10.62
N MET A 92 1.22 -0.22 -10.29
CA MET A 92 2.62 -0.47 -9.92
C MET A 92 3.41 -1.02 -11.10
N THR A 93 4.73 -0.92 -11.02
CA THR A 93 5.63 -1.46 -12.04
C THR A 93 6.09 -2.86 -11.64
N ARG A 94 6.10 -3.80 -12.59
CA ARG A 94 6.74 -5.11 -12.42
C ARG A 94 8.26 -4.93 -12.38
N TYR A 95 8.89 -5.07 -11.22
CA TYR A 95 10.36 -4.95 -11.07
C TYR A 95 11.07 -6.30 -11.02
N LYS A 96 12.26 -6.45 -10.43
CA LYS A 96 12.94 -7.77 -10.37
C LYS A 96 12.21 -8.78 -9.48
N TYR A 97 11.61 -8.33 -8.39
CA TYR A 97 11.05 -9.17 -7.33
C TYR A 97 9.54 -8.95 -7.12
N GLY A 98 8.80 -8.75 -8.21
CA GLY A 98 7.34 -8.52 -8.24
C GLY A 98 6.97 -7.04 -8.38
N PRO A 99 5.76 -6.63 -7.95
CA PRO A 99 5.31 -5.23 -8.02
C PRO A 99 6.17 -4.32 -7.14
N TRP A 100 6.43 -3.11 -7.64
CA TRP A 100 7.23 -2.06 -7.00
C TRP A 100 6.74 -0.65 -7.36
N ASP A 101 7.07 0.32 -6.51
CA ASP A 101 6.87 1.76 -6.75
C ASP A 101 8.17 2.50 -6.36
N ASP A 102 8.78 3.22 -7.31
CA ASP A 102 10.05 3.90 -7.07
C ASP A 102 9.95 5.08 -6.09
N ARG A 103 8.72 5.53 -5.80
CA ARG A 103 8.46 6.65 -4.89
C ARG A 103 8.56 6.27 -3.41
N TYR A 104 8.70 5.00 -3.05
CA TYR A 104 8.67 4.56 -1.64
C TYR A 104 9.68 5.31 -0.75
N TYR A 105 10.91 5.53 -1.22
CA TYR A 105 11.90 6.26 -0.42
C TYR A 105 11.50 7.71 -0.15
N ALA A 106 10.92 8.40 -1.12
CA ALA A 106 10.42 9.77 -0.96
C ALA A 106 9.19 9.81 -0.05
N ILE A 107 8.25 8.89 -0.24
CA ILE A 107 7.03 8.78 0.57
C ILE A 107 7.39 8.54 2.04
N ILE A 108 8.23 7.54 2.32
CA ILE A 108 8.63 7.20 3.69
C ILE A 108 9.48 8.33 4.27
N GLY A 109 10.40 8.90 3.49
CA GLY A 109 11.20 10.05 3.92
C GLY A 109 10.33 11.23 4.36
N ALA A 110 9.28 11.55 3.61
CA ALA A 110 8.32 12.60 3.97
C ALA A 110 7.53 12.27 5.25
N LEU A 111 7.01 11.05 5.37
CA LEU A 111 6.26 10.62 6.56
C LEU A 111 7.13 10.57 7.82
N VAL A 112 8.39 10.16 7.70
CA VAL A 112 9.36 10.17 8.80
C VAL A 112 9.78 11.61 9.13
N GLY A 113 10.07 12.44 8.13
CA GLY A 113 10.45 13.84 8.31
C GLY A 113 9.36 14.68 8.98
N ARG A 114 8.09 14.35 8.76
CA ARG A 114 6.93 14.95 9.45
C ARG A 114 6.62 14.31 10.82
N GLY A 115 7.39 13.31 11.24
CA GLY A 115 7.20 12.62 12.52
C GLY A 115 5.93 11.77 12.58
N LEU A 116 5.37 11.34 11.45
CA LEU A 116 4.18 10.47 11.38
C LEU A 116 4.56 8.99 11.45
N LEU A 117 5.69 8.63 10.82
CA LEU A 117 6.31 7.32 10.96
C LEU A 117 7.70 7.46 11.61
N ARG A 118 8.21 6.35 12.13
CA ARG A 118 9.63 6.24 12.50
C ARG A 118 10.19 4.90 12.06
N TYR A 119 11.49 4.89 11.80
CA TYR A 119 12.24 3.66 11.62
C TYR A 119 12.48 2.97 12.97
N THR A 120 12.41 1.64 12.97
CA THR A 120 12.81 0.79 14.08
C THR A 120 13.55 -0.44 13.56
N ARG A 121 14.12 -1.24 14.47
CA ARG A 121 14.80 -2.48 14.12
C ARG A 121 13.79 -3.53 13.62
N GLY A 122 14.00 -3.98 12.39
CA GLY A 122 13.27 -5.08 11.77
C GLY A 122 13.85 -6.46 12.13
N VAL A 123 13.36 -7.50 11.47
CA VAL A 123 13.91 -8.86 11.57
C VAL A 123 15.26 -8.93 10.84
N ARG A 124 16.24 -9.67 11.39
CA ARG A 124 17.57 -9.91 10.78
C ARG A 124 18.28 -8.62 10.32
N SER A 125 18.24 -7.58 11.17
CA SER A 125 18.88 -6.28 10.92
C SER A 125 18.30 -5.47 9.76
N SER A 126 17.12 -5.84 9.26
CA SER A 126 16.34 -4.97 8.37
C SER A 126 15.77 -3.76 9.10
N VAL A 127 15.20 -2.83 8.35
CA VAL A 127 14.49 -1.67 8.87
C VAL A 127 12.99 -1.95 8.85
N ALA A 128 12.30 -1.58 9.92
CA ALA A 128 10.85 -1.63 10.03
C ALA A 128 10.26 -0.24 10.26
N LEU A 129 8.98 -0.08 9.93
CA LEU A 129 8.21 1.15 10.12
C LEU A 129 7.19 0.97 11.24
N VAL A 130 7.05 2.01 12.07
CA VAL A 130 6.04 2.08 13.12
C VAL A 130 5.41 3.46 13.10
N PRO A 131 4.07 3.60 13.17
CA PRO A 131 3.44 4.90 13.31
C PRO A 131 3.78 5.51 14.67
N THR A 132 4.03 6.82 14.69
CA THR A 132 4.15 7.60 15.93
C THR A 132 2.76 7.86 16.52
N PRO A 133 2.64 8.39 17.75
CA PRO A 133 1.34 8.85 18.24
C PRO A 133 0.65 9.84 17.29
N ALA A 134 1.40 10.82 16.76
CA ALA A 134 0.87 11.77 15.77
C ALA A 134 0.42 11.08 14.48
N GLY A 135 1.19 10.11 13.97
CA GLY A 135 0.80 9.33 12.80
C GLY A 135 -0.46 8.50 13.00
N LYS A 136 -0.63 7.91 14.20
CA LYS A 136 -1.85 7.18 14.55
C LYS A 136 -3.07 8.10 14.64
N THR A 137 -2.92 9.26 15.26
CA THR A 137 -4.01 10.26 15.34
C THR A 137 -4.43 10.70 13.95
N LEU A 138 -3.47 11.10 13.09
CA LEU A 138 -3.78 11.50 11.72
C LEU A 138 -4.41 10.36 10.91
N ALA A 139 -3.89 9.13 11.03
CA ALA A 139 -4.48 7.98 10.35
C ALA A 139 -5.93 7.71 10.81
N ALA A 140 -6.24 7.91 12.10
CA ALA A 140 -7.60 7.77 12.61
C ALA A 140 -8.53 8.89 12.10
N GLU A 141 -8.06 10.14 12.06
CA GLU A 141 -8.80 11.26 11.47
C GLU A 141 -9.09 11.04 9.99
N MET A 142 -8.09 10.57 9.23
CA MET A 142 -8.27 10.21 7.83
C MET A 142 -9.26 9.06 7.67
N ALA A 143 -9.13 7.98 8.44
CA ALA A 143 -10.05 6.84 8.36
C ALA A 143 -11.51 7.22 8.66
N ALA A 144 -11.74 8.29 9.42
CA ALA A 144 -13.08 8.82 9.70
C ALA A 144 -13.62 9.76 8.60
N SER A 145 -12.83 10.05 7.56
CA SER A 145 -13.25 10.90 6.43
C SER A 145 -13.71 10.06 5.24
N ASP A 146 -14.76 10.50 4.56
CA ASP A 146 -15.33 9.81 3.40
C ASP A 146 -14.29 9.54 2.30
N GLN A 147 -13.30 10.43 2.15
CA GLN A 147 -12.26 10.29 1.12
C GLN A 147 -11.32 9.09 1.36
N TRP A 148 -11.15 8.67 2.62
CA TRP A 148 -10.13 7.70 3.01
C TRP A 148 -10.69 6.47 3.74
N ALA A 149 -11.99 6.46 4.05
CA ALA A 149 -12.66 5.35 4.72
C ALA A 149 -12.43 4.03 3.99
N ASP A 150 -12.65 3.98 2.67
CA ASP A 150 -12.50 2.75 1.88
C ASP A 150 -11.06 2.22 1.90
N VAL A 151 -10.07 3.11 1.77
CA VAL A 151 -8.65 2.75 1.84
C VAL A 151 -8.28 2.27 3.24
N ALA A 152 -8.87 2.85 4.28
CA ALA A 152 -8.64 2.46 5.67
C ALA A 152 -9.21 1.08 5.97
N ASP A 153 -10.47 0.81 5.58
CA ASP A 153 -11.11 -0.50 5.74
C ASP A 153 -10.34 -1.60 5.01
N ARG A 154 -9.97 -1.33 3.75
CA ARG A 154 -9.18 -2.25 2.94
C ARG A 154 -7.81 -2.51 3.55
N SER A 155 -7.18 -1.48 4.12
CA SER A 155 -5.91 -1.62 4.84
C SER A 155 -6.04 -2.53 6.06
N GLN A 156 -7.16 -2.46 6.79
CA GLN A 156 -7.44 -3.33 7.93
C GLN A 156 -7.63 -4.78 7.47
N ALA A 157 -8.48 -5.03 6.48
CA ALA A 157 -8.72 -6.37 5.94
C ALA A 157 -7.42 -7.05 5.46
N ILE A 158 -6.57 -6.30 4.74
CA ILE A 158 -5.26 -6.79 4.27
C ILE A 158 -4.29 -7.03 5.43
N ALA A 159 -4.27 -6.14 6.44
CA ALA A 159 -3.42 -6.31 7.61
C ALA A 159 -3.81 -7.59 8.40
N GLU A 160 -5.10 -7.77 8.66
CA GLU A 160 -5.64 -8.96 9.34
C GLU A 160 -5.31 -10.24 8.56
N ALA A 161 -5.65 -10.30 7.27
CA ALA A 161 -5.46 -11.49 6.46
C ALA A 161 -3.99 -11.82 6.17
N SER A 162 -3.10 -10.83 6.23
CA SER A 162 -1.66 -11.05 6.06
C SER A 162 -0.91 -11.30 7.37
N SER A 163 -1.62 -11.34 8.51
CA SER A 163 -1.06 -11.53 9.85
C SER A 163 -0.12 -12.74 9.92
N GLY A 164 1.06 -12.54 10.52
CA GLY A 164 2.12 -13.56 10.59
C GLY A 164 2.94 -13.75 9.29
N LEU A 165 2.51 -13.26 8.14
CA LEU A 165 3.24 -13.42 6.88
C LEU A 165 4.44 -12.46 6.79
N THR A 166 5.55 -12.96 6.25
CA THR A 166 6.74 -12.14 5.95
C THR A 166 6.65 -11.52 4.56
N GLY A 167 7.45 -10.49 4.28
CA GLY A 167 7.55 -9.95 2.93
C GLY A 167 7.99 -10.98 1.88
N ASN A 168 8.81 -11.96 2.27
CA ASN A 168 9.21 -13.04 1.36
C ASN A 168 8.06 -14.02 1.12
N THR A 169 7.31 -14.38 2.17
CA THR A 169 6.11 -15.23 2.04
C THR A 169 5.09 -14.60 1.12
N LEU A 170 4.80 -13.30 1.30
CA LEU A 170 3.89 -12.55 0.42
C LEU A 170 4.39 -12.50 -1.03
N LYS A 171 5.70 -12.29 -1.23
CA LYS A 171 6.31 -12.34 -2.56
C LYS A 171 6.08 -13.71 -3.20
N ASP A 172 6.39 -14.79 -2.49
CA ASP A 172 6.23 -16.16 -3.02
C ASP A 172 4.75 -16.46 -3.37
N LEU A 173 3.80 -16.07 -2.51
CA LEU A 173 2.35 -16.19 -2.78
C LEU A 173 1.92 -15.41 -4.04
N ILE A 174 2.39 -14.17 -4.21
CA ILE A 174 2.09 -13.37 -5.40
C ILE A 174 2.62 -14.07 -6.67
N TYR A 175 3.85 -14.57 -6.65
CA TYR A 175 4.41 -15.27 -7.80
C TYR A 175 3.69 -16.59 -8.11
N GLN A 176 3.26 -17.31 -7.07
CA GLN A 176 2.57 -18.58 -7.25
C GLN A 176 1.14 -18.39 -7.77
N ARG A 177 0.40 -17.43 -7.20
CA ARG A 177 -1.05 -17.32 -7.41
C ARG A 177 -1.43 -16.32 -8.50
N LEU A 178 -0.52 -15.39 -8.81
CA LEU A 178 -0.65 -14.43 -9.90
C LEU A 178 0.45 -14.68 -10.94
N ALA A 179 0.77 -15.95 -11.20
CA ALA A 179 1.88 -16.34 -12.07
C ALA A 179 1.78 -15.69 -13.45
N ASP A 180 0.62 -15.78 -14.10
CA ASP A 180 0.37 -15.18 -15.42
C ASP A 180 0.52 -13.65 -15.39
N LEU A 181 0.09 -13.01 -14.31
CA LEU A 181 0.25 -11.58 -14.13
C LEU A 181 1.73 -11.20 -13.93
N MET A 182 2.50 -12.03 -13.25
CA MET A 182 3.91 -11.78 -12.93
C MET A 182 4.86 -12.21 -14.05
N ASP A 183 4.41 -13.04 -14.98
CA ASP A 183 5.11 -13.42 -16.21
C ASP A 183 4.98 -12.31 -17.27
N ARG A 184 5.53 -11.14 -16.93
CA ARG A 184 5.62 -9.99 -17.82
C ARG A 184 7.02 -9.37 -17.75
N PRO A 185 7.46 -8.68 -18.82
CA PRO A 185 8.75 -8.01 -18.83
C PRO A 185 8.93 -7.07 -17.64
N HIS A 186 10.15 -7.02 -17.11
CA HIS A 186 10.50 -6.06 -16.08
C HIS A 186 10.33 -4.61 -16.60
N ARG A 187 10.03 -3.70 -15.69
CA ARG A 187 9.78 -2.27 -15.93
C ARG A 187 8.52 -1.96 -16.74
N GLN A 188 7.58 -2.90 -16.80
CA GLN A 188 6.25 -2.65 -17.33
C GLN A 188 5.25 -2.38 -16.21
N VAL A 189 4.31 -1.48 -16.49
CA VAL A 189 3.17 -1.21 -15.61
C VAL A 189 2.29 -2.47 -15.54
N ILE A 190 1.81 -2.78 -14.33
CA ILE A 190 0.85 -3.85 -14.11
C ILE A 190 -0.55 -3.30 -14.41
N ARG A 191 -0.99 -3.54 -15.64
CA ARG A 191 -2.35 -3.39 -16.15
C ARG A 191 -2.80 -4.70 -16.78
#